data_AF-A0A918UAY1-F1
#
_entry.id   AF-A0A918UAY1-F1
#
_cell.length_a   1.000
_cell.length_b   1.000
_cell.length_c   1.000
_cell.angle_alpha   90.00
_cell.angle_beta   90.00
_cell.angle_gamma   90.00
#
_symmetry.space_group_name_H-M   'P 1'
#
loop_
_entity.id
_entity.type
_entity.pdbx_description
1 polymer ?
#
loop_
_entity_poly.entity_id
_entity_poly.type
_entity_poly.pdbx_seq_one_letter_code
_entity_poly.pdbx_strand_id
1 'polypeptide(L)'
;MRARGPGLPEAWAWCTRSSAWYDEGRRHSGVGLHASCDVRFDLAEQLRGMRADVLHAVCDKRPERFVRKPPESLKAPGSGLGRQVDAGRPADPGATPETATCLDRLGGFRVRQVLV
;
A
#
# COMPACT_ATOMS: atom_id res chain seq x y z
N MET A 1 1.84 18.71 36.96
CA MET A 1 0.85 17.61 36.78
C MET A 1 1.19 16.86 35.51
N ARG A 2 1.44 15.54 35.57
CA ARG A 2 1.48 14.69 34.37
C ARG A 2 0.10 14.07 34.18
N ALA A 3 -0.48 14.18 33.00
CA ALA A 3 -1.72 13.49 32.68
C ALA A 3 -1.49 11.98 32.85
N ARG A 4 -2.40 11.31 33.58
CA ARG A 4 -2.42 9.84 33.63
C ARG A 4 -2.88 9.36 32.25
N GLY A 5 -2.11 8.45 31.65
CA GLY A 5 -2.49 7.83 30.38
C GLY A 5 -3.76 6.98 30.49
N PRO A 6 -4.31 6.53 29.35
CA PRO A 6 -5.52 5.72 29.30
C PRO A 6 -5.37 4.41 30.08
N GLY A 7 -6.47 3.93 30.66
CA GLY A 7 -6.52 2.61 31.29
C GLY A 7 -6.37 1.47 30.28
N LEU A 8 -6.08 0.24 30.73
CA LEU A 8 -5.84 -0.91 29.83
C LEU A 8 -6.95 -1.13 28.77
N PRO A 9 -8.26 -1.10 29.11
CA PRO A 9 -9.31 -1.28 28.10
C PRO A 9 -9.34 -0.15 27.05
N GLU A 10 -9.11 1.08 27.48
CA GLU A 10 -9.08 2.25 26.60
C GLU A 10 -7.84 2.23 25.69
N ALA A 11 -6.68 1.84 26.23
CA ALA A 11 -5.47 1.63 25.46
C ALA A 11 -5.67 0.54 24.39
N TRP A 12 -6.32 -0.57 24.73
CA TRP A 12 -6.61 -1.64 23.76
C TRP A 12 -7.55 -1.17 22.66
N ALA A 13 -8.63 -0.48 23.01
CA ALA A 13 -9.57 0.08 22.03
C ALA A 13 -8.89 1.12 21.11
N TRP A 14 -7.95 1.90 21.64
CA TRP A 14 -7.14 2.82 20.84
C TRP A 14 -6.19 2.07 19.90
N CYS A 15 -5.48 1.05 20.38
CA CYS A 15 -4.58 0.23 19.57
C CYS A 15 -5.33 -0.44 18.42
N THR A 16 -6.46 -1.09 18.70
CA THR A 16 -7.25 -1.78 17.66
C THR A 16 -7.69 -0.85 16.54
N ARG A 17 -8.20 0.35 16.86
CA ARG A 17 -8.59 1.33 15.83
C ARG A 17 -7.38 1.91 15.09
N SER A 18 -6.28 2.15 15.80
CA SER A 18 -5.06 2.73 15.22
C SER A 18 -4.38 1.75 14.25
N SER A 19 -4.39 0.45 14.56
CA SER A 19 -3.81 -0.59 13.69
C SER A 19 -4.51 -0.64 12.34
N ALA A 20 -5.84 -0.58 12.27
CA ALA A 20 -6.57 -0.56 11.00
C ALA A 20 -6.17 0.66 10.14
N TRP A 21 -6.08 1.84 10.74
CA TRP A 21 -5.61 3.04 10.02
C TRP A 21 -4.16 2.92 9.56
N TYR A 22 -3.29 2.33 10.39
CA TYR A 22 -1.88 2.14 10.06
C TYR A 22 -1.66 1.13 8.94
N ASP A 23 -2.44 0.05 8.92
CA ASP A 23 -2.30 -1.02 7.94
C ASP A 23 -2.82 -0.61 6.57
N GLU A 24 -3.98 0.05 6.51
CA GLU A 24 -4.68 0.29 5.25
C GLU A 24 -4.65 1.74 4.77
N GLY A 25 -4.64 2.69 5.71
CA GLY A 25 -4.85 4.11 5.45
C GLY A 25 -3.55 4.89 5.29
N ARG A 26 -2.59 4.63 6.19
CA ARG A 26 -1.34 5.38 6.28
C ARG A 26 -0.44 5.10 5.06
N ARG A 27 -0.09 6.16 4.34
CA ARG A 27 0.89 6.15 3.24
C ARG A 27 1.92 7.24 3.49
N HIS A 28 3.20 6.90 3.45
CA HIS A 28 4.28 7.89 3.56
C HIS A 28 5.52 7.47 2.76
N SER A 29 6.42 8.43 2.52
CA SER A 29 7.61 8.25 1.69
C SER A 29 8.52 7.12 2.17
N GLY A 30 8.65 6.94 3.49
CA GLY A 30 9.44 5.86 4.09
C GLY A 30 9.01 4.43 3.71
N VAL A 31 7.81 4.24 3.13
CA VAL A 31 7.32 2.96 2.60
C VAL A 31 6.95 3.04 1.11
N GLY A 32 7.54 3.98 0.36
CA GLY A 32 7.23 4.15 -1.06
C GLY A 32 5.77 4.57 -1.35
N LEU A 33 5.10 5.22 -0.39
CA LEU A 33 3.67 5.56 -0.46
C LEU A 33 2.75 4.34 -0.67
N HIS A 34 3.20 3.16 -0.22
CA HIS A 34 2.36 1.97 -0.06
C HIS A 34 1.61 2.02 1.27
N ALA A 35 0.48 1.32 1.35
CA ALA A 35 -0.09 0.98 2.64
C ALA A 35 0.77 -0.12 3.29
N SER A 36 0.79 -0.20 4.62
CA SER A 36 1.61 -1.21 5.31
C SER A 36 1.19 -2.64 4.94
N CYS A 37 -0.11 -2.86 4.68
CA CYS A 37 -0.61 -4.15 4.18
C CYS A 37 -0.03 -4.53 2.81
N ASP A 38 0.15 -3.58 1.89
CA ASP A 38 0.72 -3.86 0.57
C ASP A 38 2.19 -4.33 0.68
N VAL A 39 2.94 -3.82 1.67
CA VAL A 39 4.31 -4.24 1.94
C VAL A 39 4.34 -5.59 2.67
N ARG A 40 3.47 -5.77 3.67
CA ARG A 40 3.34 -7.02 4.46
C ARG A 40 2.93 -8.22 3.61
N PHE A 41 2.15 -8.00 2.55
CA PHE A 41 1.71 -9.03 1.61
C PHE A 41 2.54 -9.07 0.31
N ASP A 42 3.71 -8.43 0.28
CA ASP A 42 4.64 -8.44 -0.87
C ASP A 42 4.04 -7.93 -2.20
N LEU A 43 3.02 -7.07 -2.14
CA LEU A 43 2.37 -6.47 -3.32
C LEU A 43 3.02 -5.16 -3.77
N ALA A 44 3.95 -4.62 -2.98
CA ALA A 44 4.54 -3.31 -3.21
C ALA A 44 5.14 -3.15 -4.61
N GLU A 45 5.94 -4.12 -5.08
CA GLU A 45 6.57 -4.04 -6.40
C GLU A 45 5.56 -4.18 -7.55
N GLN A 46 4.54 -5.02 -7.40
CA GLN A 46 3.48 -5.14 -8.40
C GLN A 46 2.71 -3.83 -8.54
N LEU A 47 2.28 -3.24 -7.41
CA LEU A 47 1.61 -1.94 -7.40
C LEU A 47 2.51 -0.81 -7.92
N ARG A 48 3.82 -0.88 -7.66
CA ARG A 48 4.79 0.07 -8.19
C ARG A 48 4.89 -0.01 -9.72
N GLY A 49 4.91 -1.21 -10.29
CA GLY A 49 4.86 -1.42 -11.74
C GLY A 49 3.61 -0.81 -12.37
N MET A 50 2.45 -1.11 -11.79
CA MET A 50 1.16 -0.57 -12.27
C MET A 50 1.11 0.97 -12.20
N ARG A 51 1.69 1.58 -11.16
CA ARG A 51 1.82 3.04 -11.07
C ARG A 51 2.75 3.61 -12.15
N ALA A 52 3.84 2.90 -12.48
CA ALA A 52 4.74 3.32 -13.56
C ALA A 52 4.02 3.32 -14.92
N ASP A 53 3.20 2.30 -15.21
CA ASP A 53 2.42 2.24 -16.45
C ASP A 53 1.45 3.42 -16.59
N VAL A 54 0.78 3.79 -15.49
CA VAL A 54 -0.10 4.97 -15.47
C VAL A 54 0.70 6.25 -15.72
N LEU A 55 1.86 6.41 -15.09
CA LEU A 55 2.71 7.59 -15.27
C LEU A 55 3.23 7.70 -16.70
N HIS A 56 3.61 6.58 -17.32
CA HIS A 56 3.96 6.53 -18.74
C HIS A 56 2.79 6.98 -19.62
N ALA A 57 1.61 6.38 -19.45
CA ALA A 57 0.43 6.71 -20.26
C ALA A 57 0.00 8.17 -20.12
N VAL A 58 0.16 8.78 -18.93
CA VAL A 58 -0.15 10.20 -18.70
C VAL A 58 0.93 11.09 -19.31
N CYS A 59 2.20 10.70 -19.23
CA CYS A 59 3.30 11.45 -19.83
C CYS A 59 3.21 11.47 -21.36
N ASP A 60 2.83 10.36 -21.99
CA ASP A 60 2.65 10.27 -23.44
C ASP A 60 1.54 11.22 -23.93
N LYS A 61 0.50 11.41 -23.12
CA LYS A 61 -0.63 12.31 -23.43
C LYS A 61 -0.35 13.78 -23.13
N ARG A 62 0.49 14.06 -22.14
CA ARG A 62 0.73 15.40 -21.59
C ARG A 62 2.22 15.66 -21.34
N PRO A 63 3.08 15.55 -22.36
CA PRO A 63 4.53 15.68 -22.19
C PRO A 63 4.93 17.05 -21.62
N GLU A 64 4.16 18.10 -21.89
CA GLU A 64 4.37 19.46 -21.37
C GLU A 64 4.30 19.56 -19.85
N ARG A 65 3.66 18.58 -19.18
CA ARG A 65 3.56 18.54 -17.71
C ARG A 65 4.73 17.84 -17.05
N PHE A 66 5.60 17.20 -17.82
CA PHE A 66 6.72 16.42 -17.30
C PHE A 66 8.05 16.95 -17.85
N VAL A 67 9.05 17.03 -16.97
CA VAL A 67 10.39 17.44 -17.39
C VAL A 67 11.09 16.23 -18.03
N ARG A 68 11.10 16.18 -19.37
CA ARG A 68 11.81 15.22 -20.24
C ARG A 68 11.30 13.77 -20.20
N LYS A 69 10.90 13.23 -19.05
CA LYS A 69 10.49 11.83 -18.88
C LYS A 69 9.43 11.66 -17.78
N PRO A 70 8.70 10.53 -17.77
CA PRO A 70 7.83 10.17 -16.65
C PRO A 70 8.60 10.09 -15.33
N PRO A 71 8.03 10.54 -14.21
CA PRO A 71 8.64 10.41 -12.90
C PRO A 71 8.66 8.95 -12.47
N GLU A 72 9.68 8.55 -11.73
CA GLU A 72 9.79 7.19 -11.21
C GLU A 72 8.99 7.05 -9.92
N SER A 73 8.21 5.97 -9.82
CA SER A 73 7.49 5.65 -8.58
C SER A 73 8.48 5.30 -7.46
N LEU A 74 8.27 5.85 -6.26
CA LEU A 74 9.12 5.58 -5.09
C LEU A 74 9.17 4.07 -4.81
N LYS A 75 10.37 3.57 -4.54
CA LYS A 75 10.56 2.18 -4.13
C LYS A 75 10.26 2.03 -2.64
N ALA A 76 9.57 0.98 -2.26
CA ALA A 76 9.49 0.59 -0.86
C ALA A 76 10.89 0.13 -0.37
N PRO A 77 11.22 0.28 0.92
CA PRO A 77 12.40 -0.37 1.47
C PRO A 77 12.28 -1.89 1.24
N GLY A 78 13.38 -2.54 0.85
CA GLY A 78 13.43 -3.99 0.69
C GLY A 78 12.97 -4.69 1.97
N SER A 79 12.37 -5.87 1.83
CA SER A 79 11.66 -6.66 2.87
C SER A 79 12.50 -6.96 4.13
N GLY A 80 12.80 -5.96 4.94
CA GLY A 80 13.41 -6.11 6.26
C GLY A 80 12.37 -6.27 7.38
N LEU A 81 11.08 -6.27 7.04
CA LEU A 81 9.96 -6.30 7.99
C LEU A 81 8.94 -7.44 7.73
N GLY A 82 9.15 -8.26 6.70
CA GLY A 82 8.20 -9.31 6.29
C GLY A 82 8.71 -10.71 6.64
N ARG A 83 7.88 -11.48 7.36
CA ARG A 83 7.94 -12.95 7.32
C ARG A 83 7.74 -13.35 5.85
N GLN A 84 8.72 -14.02 5.24
CA GLN A 84 8.54 -14.56 3.89
C GLN A 84 7.32 -15.49 3.88
N VAL A 85 6.35 -15.22 3.03
CA VAL A 85 5.36 -16.21 2.63
C VAL A 85 5.96 -16.99 1.46
N ASP A 86 6.29 -18.26 1.68
CA ASP A 86 6.79 -19.15 0.63
C ASP A 86 5.78 -19.16 -0.53
N ALA A 87 6.24 -18.79 -1.73
CA ALA A 87 5.42 -18.70 -2.96
C ALA A 87 4.77 -20.04 -3.41
N GLY A 88 4.99 -21.12 -2.68
CA GLY A 88 4.41 -22.45 -2.91
C GLY A 88 3.49 -22.96 -1.80
N ARG A 89 3.22 -22.18 -0.73
CA ARG A 89 2.24 -22.57 0.28
C ARG A 89 0.83 -22.29 -0.26
N PRO A 90 -0.08 -23.28 -0.30
CA PRO A 90 -1.48 -22.98 -0.60
C PRO A 90 -1.97 -21.95 0.41
N ALA A 91 -2.72 -20.95 -0.07
CA ALA A 91 -3.35 -19.94 0.79
C ALA A 91 -4.04 -20.68 1.95
N ASP A 92 -3.74 -20.29 3.18
CA ASP A 92 -4.44 -20.83 4.34
C ASP A 92 -5.94 -20.58 4.12
N PRO A 93 -6.80 -21.60 4.12
CA PRO A 93 -8.25 -21.41 4.01
C PRO A 93 -8.82 -20.55 5.16
N GLY A 94 -8.02 -20.26 6.19
CA GLY A 94 -8.31 -19.29 7.25
C GLY A 94 -7.69 -17.89 7.06
N ALA A 95 -7.08 -17.57 5.91
CA ALA A 95 -6.65 -16.21 5.60
C ALA A 95 -7.89 -15.29 5.62
N THR A 96 -7.94 -14.41 6.61
CA THR A 96 -9.06 -13.49 6.85
C THR A 96 -9.27 -12.55 5.65
N PRO A 97 -10.46 -11.91 5.53
CA PRO A 97 -10.80 -10.97 4.44
C PRO A 97 -9.82 -9.79 4.20
N GLU A 98 -8.73 -9.67 4.97
CA GLU A 98 -7.69 -8.65 4.85
C GLU A 98 -6.87 -8.76 3.56
N THR A 99 -6.77 -9.97 2.96
CA THR A 99 -6.19 -10.13 1.61
C THR A 99 -7.13 -9.58 0.54
N ALA A 100 -8.44 -9.56 0.78
CA ALA A 100 -9.43 -9.06 -0.17
C ALA A 100 -9.32 -7.55 -0.36
N THR A 101 -9.06 -6.75 0.69
CA THR A 101 -8.82 -5.29 0.58
C THR A 101 -7.59 -4.96 -0.26
N CYS A 102 -6.55 -5.80 -0.21
CA CYS A 102 -5.35 -5.65 -1.01
C CYS A 102 -5.56 -6.05 -2.48
N LEU A 103 -6.31 -7.13 -2.75
CA LEU A 103 -6.64 -7.59 -4.10
C LEU A 103 -7.67 -6.68 -4.80
N ASP A 104 -8.61 -6.09 -4.06
CA ASP A 104 -9.60 -5.14 -4.61
C ASP A 104 -8.92 -3.85 -5.10
N ARG A 105 -7.81 -3.44 -4.47
CA ARG A 105 -6.95 -2.34 -4.95
C ARG A 105 -6.25 -2.67 -6.26
N LEU A 106 -5.83 -3.92 -6.49
CA LEU A 106 -5.31 -4.35 -7.79
C LEU A 106 -6.41 -4.33 -8.87
N GLY A 107 -7.65 -4.71 -8.50
CA GLY A 107 -8.82 -4.65 -9.38
C GLY A 107 -9.30 -3.22 -9.73
N GLY A 108 -9.05 -2.25 -8.84
CA GLY A 108 -9.38 -0.83 -9.01
C GLY A 108 -8.42 -0.05 -9.91
N PHE A 109 -7.21 -0.56 -10.16
CA PHE A 109 -6.28 -0.05 -11.17
C PHE A 109 -6.73 -0.45 -12.60
N ARG A 110 -8.01 -0.27 -12.90
CA ARG A 110 -8.44 -0.29 -14.30
C ARG A 110 -7.94 1.00 -14.93
N VAL A 111 -7.10 0.86 -15.96
CA VAL A 111 -6.88 1.87 -17.01
C VAL A 111 -8.20 2.05 -17.77
N ARG A 112 -9.25 2.52 -17.08
CA ARG A 112 -10.52 2.94 -17.66
C ARG A 112 -10.52 4.46 -17.59
N GLN A 113 -10.22 5.03 -18.75
CA GLN A 113 -10.39 6.44 -19.10
C GLN A 113 -9.57 7.41 -18.24
N VAL A 114 -8.29 7.56 -18.58
CA VAL A 114 -7.66 8.90 -18.55
C VAL A 114 -8.30 9.70 -19.69
N LEU A 115 -9.52 10.16 -19.44
CA LEU A 115 -10.41 10.91 -20.32
C LEU A 115 -11.32 11.78 -19.43
N VAL A 116 -10.68 12.71 -18.70
CA VAL A 116 -11.27 13.99 -18.29
C VAL A 116 -10.16 15.02 -18.41
#